data_AF-A0A971EYE7-F1
#
_entry.id   AF-A0A971EYE7-F1
#
_cell.length_a   1.000
_cell.length_b   1.000
_cell.length_c   1.000
_cell.angle_alpha   90.00
_cell.angle_beta   90.00
_cell.angle_gamma   90.00
#
_symmetry.space_group_name_H-M   'P 1'
#
loop_
_entity.id
_entity.type
_entity.pdbx_description
1 polymer ?
#
loop_
_entity_poly.entity_id
_entity_poly.type
_entity_poly.pdbx_seq_one_letter_code
_entity_poly.pdbx_strand_id
1 'polypeptide(L)'
;MKLARLIEALGQWRGNGLPVTLIVVGFLLIFEALFVNHDQAHTAVEKIPGFWSLFGFLSSVIIVFFSKWLAHLGLLKREDYYEN
;
A
#
# COMPACT_ATOMS: atom_id res chain seq x y z
N MET A 1 14.67 13.80 25.48
CA MET A 1 15.32 12.49 25.17
C MET A 1 14.35 11.32 24.88
N LYS A 2 13.03 11.43 25.09
CA LYS A 2 12.07 10.37 24.68
C LYS A 2 11.66 10.47 23.20
N LEU A 3 11.51 11.69 22.68
CA LEU A 3 11.10 11.94 21.30
C LEU A 3 12.16 11.52 20.26
N ALA A 4 13.45 11.80 20.52
CA ALA A 4 14.53 11.38 19.63
C ALA A 4 14.59 9.86 19.46
N ARG A 5 14.44 9.11 20.57
CA ARG A 5 14.36 7.64 20.54
C ARG A 5 13.12 7.12 19.80
N LEU A 6 12.00 7.85 19.84
CA LEU A 6 10.79 7.48 19.10
C LEU A 6 10.98 7.67 17.59
N ILE A 7 11.66 8.73 17.17
CA ILE A 7 11.96 9.01 15.77
C ILE A 7 12.99 8.01 15.23
N GLU A 8 14.04 7.70 15.98
CA GLU A 8 15.02 6.67 15.63
C GLU A 8 14.36 5.29 15.54
N ALA A 9 13.48 4.95 16.49
CA ALA A 9 12.69 3.73 16.44
C ALA A 9 11.82 3.68 15.18
N LEU A 10 11.11 4.75 14.83
CA LEU A 10 10.33 4.83 13.58
C LEU A 10 11.22 4.73 12.33
N GLY A 11 12.41 5.33 12.37
CA GLY A 11 13.42 5.24 11.30
C GLY A 11 13.94 3.81 11.09
N GLN A 12 14.08 3.02 12.17
CA GLN A 12 14.45 1.60 12.13
C GLN A 12 13.41 0.74 11.38
N TRP A 13 12.12 1.09 11.42
CA TRP A 13 11.06 0.39 10.67
C TRP A 13 11.15 0.56 9.15
N ARG A 14 11.96 1.51 8.67
CA ARG A 14 12.09 1.84 7.25
C ARG A 14 12.60 0.68 6.37
N GLY A 15 13.28 -0.31 6.96
CA GLY A 15 13.79 -1.47 6.23
C GLY A 15 12.80 -2.64 6.08
N ASN A 16 11.78 -2.73 6.93
CA ASN A 16 10.93 -3.92 7.05
C ASN A 16 9.50 -3.72 6.51
N GLY A 17 9.20 -2.58 5.89
CA GLY A 17 7.85 -2.31 5.36
C GLY A 17 7.44 -3.28 4.24
N LEU A 18 8.35 -3.58 3.31
CA LEU A 18 8.08 -4.47 2.18
C LEU A 18 7.71 -5.90 2.59
N PRO A 19 8.47 -6.60 3.46
CA PRO A 19 8.08 -7.95 3.89
C PRO A 19 6.76 -7.95 4.67
N VAL A 20 6.48 -6.93 5.49
CA VAL A 20 5.21 -6.82 6.23
C VAL A 20 4.02 -6.68 5.27
N THR A 21 4.13 -5.83 4.25
CA THR A 21 3.07 -5.67 3.24
C THR A 21 2.82 -6.98 2.48
N LEU A 22 3.88 -7.69 2.09
CA LEU A 22 3.75 -8.98 1.40
C LEU A 22 3.10 -10.05 2.29
N ILE A 23 3.43 -10.09 3.59
CA ILE A 23 2.79 -10.99 4.57
C ILE A 23 1.30 -10.68 4.69
N VAL A 24 0.94 -9.40 4.80
CA VAL A 24 -0.47 -8.98 4.92
C VAL A 24 -1.26 -9.34 3.65
N VAL A 25 -0.72 -9.06 2.46
CA VAL A 25 -1.33 -9.45 1.19
C VAL A 25 -1.47 -10.97 1.08
N GLY A 26 -0.43 -11.74 1.45
CA GLY A 26 -0.49 -13.20 1.49
C GLY A 26 -1.56 -13.73 2.44
N PHE A 27 -1.70 -13.13 3.62
CA PHE A 27 -2.75 -13.49 4.58
C PHE A 27 -4.15 -13.20 4.04
N LEU A 28 -4.36 -12.02 3.43
CA LEU A 28 -5.62 -11.65 2.77
C LEU A 28 -5.98 -12.64 1.65
N LEU A 29 -5.02 -13.07 0.84
CA LEU A 29 -5.24 -14.07 -0.22
C LEU A 29 -5.68 -15.43 0.35
N ILE A 30 -5.01 -15.91 1.40
CA ILE A 30 -5.37 -17.16 2.07
C ILE A 30 -6.75 -17.05 2.73
N PHE A 31 -7.03 -15.93 3.38
CA PHE A 31 -8.31 -15.67 4.03
C PHE A 31 -9.44 -15.65 3.01
N GLU A 32 -9.25 -14.96 1.87
CA GLU A 32 -10.22 -14.92 0.78
C GLU A 32 -10.48 -16.33 0.21
N ALA A 33 -9.41 -17.10 -0.05
CA ALA A 33 -9.53 -18.46 -0.60
C ALA A 33 -10.25 -19.46 0.33
N LEU A 34 -10.16 -19.27 1.65
CA LEU A 34 -10.76 -20.17 2.64
C LEU A 34 -12.19 -19.77 3.06
N PHE A 35 -12.51 -18.47 3.05
CA PHE A 35 -13.79 -17.96 3.58
C PHE A 35 -14.77 -17.48 2.51
N VAL A 36 -14.32 -17.20 1.28
CA VAL A 36 -15.21 -16.72 0.21
C VAL A 36 -15.76 -17.92 -0.58
N ASN A 37 -17.06 -18.19 -0.39
CA ASN A 37 -17.78 -19.14 -1.23
C ASN A 37 -18.14 -18.49 -2.57
N HIS A 38 -17.55 -18.98 -3.67
CA HIS A 38 -17.79 -18.50 -5.04
C HIS A 38 -19.10 -19.02 -5.67
N ASP A 39 -20.10 -19.34 -4.85
CA ASP A 39 -21.32 -20.08 -5.26
C ASP A 39 -22.31 -19.24 -6.09
N GLN A 40 -22.18 -17.90 -6.13
CA GLN A 40 -23.07 -17.00 -6.88
C GLN A 40 -22.36 -16.03 -7.83
N ALA A 41 -21.14 -16.33 -8.30
CA ALA A 41 -20.41 -15.45 -9.21
C ALA A 41 -21.08 -15.38 -10.61
N HIS A 42 -21.70 -14.24 -10.95
CA HIS A 42 -22.32 -13.98 -12.26
C HIS A 42 -21.31 -13.46 -13.31
N THR A 43 -20.06 -13.19 -12.93
CA THR A 43 -19.00 -12.68 -13.82
C THR A 43 -17.72 -13.51 -13.68
N ALA A 44 -17.12 -13.92 -14.81
CA ALA A 44 -15.98 -14.85 -14.85
C ALA A 44 -14.72 -14.39 -14.06
N VAL A 45 -14.59 -13.08 -13.83
CA VAL A 45 -13.44 -12.48 -13.11
C VAL A 45 -13.57 -12.62 -11.59
N GLU A 46 -14.79 -12.69 -11.05
CA GLU A 46 -15.06 -12.86 -9.60
C GLU A 46 -14.86 -14.30 -9.11
N LYS A 47 -14.60 -15.24 -10.03
CA LYS A 47 -14.23 -16.62 -9.71
C LYS A 47 -12.74 -16.79 -9.42
N ILE A 48 -11.91 -15.77 -9.67
CA ILE A 48 -10.48 -15.88 -9.43
C ILE A 48 -10.23 -15.59 -7.94
N PRO A 49 -9.83 -16.60 -7.14
CA PRO A 49 -9.53 -16.37 -5.73
C PRO A 49 -8.36 -15.39 -5.62
N GLY A 50 -8.54 -14.32 -4.83
CA GLY A 50 -7.51 -13.31 -4.63
C GLY A 50 -7.58 -12.09 -5.56
N PHE A 51 -8.58 -12.00 -6.44
CA PHE A 51 -8.75 -10.86 -7.35
C PHE A 51 -8.86 -9.53 -6.59
N TRP A 52 -9.70 -9.49 -5.54
CA TRP A 52 -9.95 -8.27 -4.77
C TRP A 52 -8.72 -7.80 -4.00
N SER A 53 -8.00 -8.75 -3.39
CA SER A 53 -6.76 -8.48 -2.66
C SER A 53 -5.68 -7.93 -3.59
N LEU A 54 -5.50 -8.53 -4.78
CA LEU A 54 -4.54 -8.07 -5.76
C LEU A 54 -4.91 -6.72 -6.37
N PHE A 55 -6.19 -6.53 -6.70
CA PHE A 55 -6.71 -5.27 -7.24
C PHE A 55 -6.53 -4.11 -6.26
N GLY A 56 -6.84 -4.30 -4.98
CA GLY A 56 -6.65 -3.28 -3.94
C GLY A 56 -5.18 -2.92 -3.74
N PHE A 57 -4.29 -3.91 -3.73
CA PHE A 57 -2.85 -3.69 -3.64
C PHE A 57 -2.33 -2.91 -4.85
N LEU A 58 -2.68 -3.35 -6.06
CA LEU A 58 -2.24 -2.72 -7.30
C LEU A 58 -2.78 -1.29 -7.44
N SER A 59 -4.04 -1.06 -7.06
CA SER A 59 -4.63 0.28 -7.01
C SER A 59 -3.87 1.21 -6.08
N SER A 60 -3.47 0.73 -4.91
CA SER A 60 -2.66 1.50 -3.96
C SER A 60 -1.31 1.90 -4.56
N VAL A 61 -0.62 0.97 -5.23
CA VAL A 61 0.65 1.25 -5.93
C VAL A 61 0.44 2.30 -7.01
N ILE A 62 -0.57 2.12 -7.87
CA ILE A 62 -0.89 3.06 -8.95
C ILE A 62 -1.14 4.46 -8.39
N ILE A 63 -1.95 4.60 -7.34
CA ILE A 63 -2.26 5.91 -6.74
C ILE A 63 -1.00 6.56 -6.18
N VAL A 64 -0.09 5.82 -5.52
CA VAL A 64 1.19 6.37 -5.03
C VAL A 64 2.05 6.89 -6.18
N PHE A 65 2.20 6.11 -7.26
CA PHE A 65 2.96 6.53 -8.42
C PHE A 65 2.35 7.75 -9.09
N PHE A 66 1.03 7.76 -9.27
CA PHE A 66 0.31 8.88 -9.85
C PHE A 66 0.42 10.13 -8.99
N SER A 67 0.32 9.99 -7.66
CA SER A 67 0.49 11.10 -6.70
C SER A 67 1.90 11.68 -6.77
N LYS A 68 2.93 10.85 -6.87
CA LYS A 68 4.32 11.31 -7.05
C LYS A 68 4.51 12.02 -8.38
N TRP A 69 3.91 11.50 -9.45
CA TRP A 69 3.99 12.14 -10.76
C TRP A 69 3.31 13.51 -10.76
N LEU A 70 2.10 13.62 -10.22
CA LEU A 70 1.41 14.89 -10.01
C LEU A 70 2.21 15.85 -9.13
N ALA A 71 2.87 15.34 -8.08
CA ALA A 71 3.76 16.13 -7.23
C ALA A 71 4.90 16.78 -8.05
N HIS A 72 5.55 16.01 -8.93
CA HIS A 72 6.63 16.47 -9.80
C HIS A 72 6.16 17.45 -10.89
N LEU A 73 4.88 17.44 -11.27
CA LEU A 73 4.31 18.38 -12.24
C LEU A 73 4.15 19.81 -11.69
N GLY A 74 4.60 20.08 -10.46
CA GLY A 74 4.66 21.42 -9.89
C GLY A 74 3.71 21.65 -8.71
N LEU A 75 3.07 20.60 -8.18
CA LEU A 75 2.33 20.67 -6.90
C LEU A 75 3.28 20.70 -5.69
N LEU A 76 4.54 20.31 -5.87
CA LEU A 76 5.58 20.48 -4.84
C LEU A 76 5.95 21.96 -4.73
N LYS A 77 5.68 22.53 -3.55
CA LYS A 77 6.19 23.85 -3.19
C LYS A 77 7.70 23.76 -3.10
N ARG A 78 8.39 24.72 -3.73
CA ARG A 78 9.85 24.74 -3.74
C ARG A 78 10.37 24.93 -2.31
N GLU A 79 11.46 24.24 -1.98
CA GLU A 79 12.03 24.18 -0.62
C GLU A 79 12.59 25.54 -0.17
N ASP A 80 12.92 26.43 -1.10
CA ASP A 80 13.41 27.79 -0.87
C ASP A 80 12.34 28.76 -0.31
N TYR A 81 11.08 28.31 -0.18
CA TYR A 81 10.01 29.12 0.41
C TYR A 81 10.21 29.43 1.91
N TYR A 82 11.01 28.64 2.63
CA TYR A 82 11.25 28.81 4.07
C TYR A 82 12.61 29.45 4.40
N GLU A 83 13.38 29.86 3.39
CA GLU A 83 14.69 30.50 3.56
C GLU A 83 14.61 32.02 3.83
N ASN A 84 13.39 32.56 4.00
CA ASN A 84 13.14 33.96 4.36
C ASN A 84 12.68 34.10 5.82
#